data_AF-A0A7J3M2E9-F1
#
_entry.id   AF-A0A7J3M2E9-F1
#
_cell.length_a   1.000
_cell.length_b   1.000
_cell.length_c   1.000
_cell.angle_alpha   90.00
_cell.angle_beta   90.00
_cell.angle_gamma   90.00
#
_symmetry.space_group_name_H-M   'P 1'
#
loop_
_entity.id
_entity.type
_entity.pdbx_description
1 polymer ?
#
loop_
_entity_poly.entity_id
_entity_poly.type
_entity_poly.pdbx_seq_one_letter_code
_entity_poly.pdbx_strand_id
1 'polypeptide(L)'
;FVSRESGDIRDALRILYLATDMALKTGKNRITFGDAIEAWKKLKVERIESKVQTLPESLKLVLISIYLLMRETGRVDFVSREIYGKVCELREKLGRQTISHQNIRNQLSELETYGLIEKTVRGKGRGSGIERKYRLVFTSIPKAMETDPYLYSLLKISGLRR
;
A
#
# COMPACT_ATOMS: atom_id res chain seq x y z
N PHE A 1 -4.57 -1.08 28.33
CA PHE A 1 -4.35 -1.27 26.89
C PHE A 1 -4.49 0.06 26.15
N VAL A 2 -3.52 0.97 26.33
CA VAL A 2 -3.44 2.18 25.51
C VAL A 2 -1.96 2.45 25.28
N SER A 3 -1.47 2.08 24.10
CA SER A 3 -0.23 2.66 23.59
C SER A 3 -0.06 2.42 22.10
N ARG A 4 0.15 3.54 21.39
CA ARG A 4 1.02 3.69 20.20
C ARG A 4 0.48 3.54 18.78
N GLU A 5 -0.81 3.63 18.54
CA GLU A 5 -1.32 3.97 17.20
C GLU A 5 -2.44 5.01 17.32
N SER A 6 -2.04 6.27 17.49
CA SER A 6 -2.89 7.49 17.40
C SER A 6 -4.22 7.44 18.16
N GLY A 7 -4.19 7.71 19.47
CA GLY A 7 -5.40 7.96 20.26
C GLY A 7 -5.95 9.37 20.05
N ASP A 8 -6.34 9.72 18.82
CA ASP A 8 -7.16 10.91 18.58
C ASP A 8 -8.62 10.54 18.88
N ILE A 9 -9.33 11.39 19.64
CA ILE A 9 -10.74 11.22 19.99
C ILE A 9 -11.57 10.96 18.71
N ARG A 10 -11.15 11.53 17.59
CA ARG A 10 -11.75 11.32 16.27
C ARG A 10 -11.72 9.87 15.81
N ASP A 11 -10.62 9.16 16.01
CA ASP A 11 -10.48 7.76 15.62
C ASP A 11 -11.35 6.87 16.53
N ALA A 12 -11.40 7.16 17.84
CA ALA A 12 -12.29 6.45 18.77
C ALA A 12 -13.77 6.62 18.41
N LEU A 13 -14.20 7.86 18.11
CA LEU A 13 -15.56 8.15 17.67
C LEU A 13 -15.90 7.45 16.35
N ARG A 14 -14.96 7.41 15.41
CA ARG A 14 -15.19 6.76 14.12
C ARG A 14 -15.34 5.25 14.26
N ILE A 15 -14.54 4.62 15.11
CA ILE A 15 -14.66 3.18 15.42
C ILE A 15 -16.01 2.88 16.06
N LEU A 16 -16.44 3.69 17.04
CA LEU A 16 -17.73 3.53 17.70
C LEU A 16 -18.89 3.67 16.72
N TYR A 17 -18.83 4.68 15.83
CA TYR A 17 -19.84 4.88 14.80
C TYR A 17 -19.94 3.65 13.87
N LEU A 18 -18.80 3.15 13.36
CA LEU A 18 -18.77 1.97 12.50
C LEU A 18 -19.29 0.72 13.22
N ALA A 19 -18.89 0.51 14.47
CA ALA A 19 -19.38 -0.62 15.27
C ALA A 19 -20.89 -0.55 15.50
N THR A 20 -21.43 0.66 15.72
CA THR A 20 -22.88 0.90 15.86
C THR A 20 -23.62 0.60 14.57
N ASP A 21 -23.16 1.11 13.43
CA ASP A 21 -23.76 0.85 12.11
C ASP A 21 -23.77 -0.65 11.78
N MET A 22 -22.70 -1.37 12.09
CA MET A 22 -22.60 -2.82 11.91
C MET A 22 -23.56 -3.59 12.83
N ALA A 23 -23.66 -3.18 14.10
CA ALA A 23 -24.60 -3.78 15.05
C ALA A 23 -26.05 -3.57 14.61
N LEU A 24 -26.41 -2.35 14.17
CA LEU A 24 -27.74 -2.03 13.64
C LEU A 24 -28.09 -2.87 12.41
N LYS A 25 -27.16 -3.00 11.46
CA LYS A 25 -27.35 -3.83 10.25
C LYS A 25 -27.54 -5.31 10.53
N THR A 26 -27.03 -5.80 11.67
CA THR A 26 -27.14 -7.20 12.08
C THR A 26 -28.23 -7.44 13.12
N GLY A 27 -29.03 -6.42 13.47
CA GLY A 27 -30.09 -6.51 14.46
C GLY A 27 -29.60 -6.70 15.90
N LYS A 28 -28.33 -6.39 16.19
CA LYS A 28 -27.76 -6.49 17.54
C LYS A 28 -28.16 -5.26 18.37
N ASN A 29 -28.66 -5.49 19.58
CA ASN A 29 -29.03 -4.42 20.52
C ASN A 29 -27.87 -3.91 21.39
N ARG A 30 -26.68 -4.50 21.27
CA ARG A 30 -25.48 -4.13 22.02
C ARG A 30 -24.23 -4.27 21.17
N ILE A 31 -23.28 -3.35 21.34
CA ILE A 31 -21.96 -3.40 20.71
C ILE A 31 -21.04 -4.22 21.61
N THR A 32 -20.39 -5.23 21.05
CA THR A 32 -19.38 -6.04 21.76
C THR A 32 -17.97 -5.55 21.46
N PHE A 33 -17.00 -5.98 22.26
CA PHE A 33 -15.59 -5.76 21.96
C PHE A 33 -15.17 -6.37 20.60
N GLY A 34 -15.79 -7.48 20.20
CA GLY A 34 -15.59 -8.09 18.89
C GLY A 34 -16.01 -7.15 17.74
N ASP A 35 -17.17 -6.50 17.86
CA ASP A 35 -17.65 -5.54 16.86
C ASP A 35 -16.73 -4.31 16.77
N ALA A 36 -16.19 -3.84 17.90
CA ALA A 36 -15.21 -2.75 17.92
C ALA A 36 -13.89 -3.13 17.23
N ILE A 37 -13.39 -4.35 17.42
CA ILE A 37 -12.21 -4.87 16.71
C ILE A 37 -12.48 -4.93 15.21
N GLU A 38 -13.65 -5.43 14.80
CA GLU A 38 -14.02 -5.53 13.39
C GLU A 38 -14.13 -4.15 12.74
N ALA A 39 -14.80 -3.20 13.40
CA ALA A 39 -14.88 -1.81 12.96
C ALA A 39 -13.49 -1.18 12.81
N TRP A 40 -12.58 -1.42 13.75
CA TRP A 40 -11.20 -0.93 13.66
C TRP A 40 -10.45 -1.52 12.46
N LYS A 41 -10.56 -2.83 12.22
CA LYS A 41 -9.94 -3.48 11.05
C LYS A 41 -10.49 -2.91 9.75
N LYS A 42 -11.81 -2.71 9.67
CA LYS A 42 -12.47 -2.12 8.50
C LYS A 42 -11.99 -0.69 8.26
N LEU A 43 -11.95 0.15 9.29
CA LEU A 43 -11.44 1.52 9.20
C LEU A 43 -9.98 1.56 8.71
N LYS A 44 -9.15 0.62 9.18
CA LYS A 44 -7.75 0.51 8.73
C LYS A 44 -7.66 0.20 7.23
N VAL A 45 -8.50 -0.70 6.73
CA VAL A 45 -8.57 -1.02 5.29
C VAL A 45 -9.08 0.17 4.48
N GLU A 46 -10.20 0.78 4.87
CA GLU A 46 -10.79 1.94 4.17
C GLU A 46 -9.81 3.12 4.09
N ARG A 47 -9.01 3.34 5.14
CA ARG A 47 -7.98 4.39 5.17
C ARG A 47 -6.87 4.12 4.15
N ILE A 48 -6.47 2.86 3.98
CA ILE A 48 -5.47 2.47 2.97
C ILE A 48 -6.05 2.63 1.56
N GLU A 49 -7.29 2.17 1.34
CA GLU A 49 -7.99 2.31 0.06
C GLU A 49 -8.10 3.78 -0.35
N SER A 50 -8.56 4.64 0.57
CA SER A 50 -8.66 6.08 0.35
C SER A 50 -7.30 6.71 0.00
N LYS A 51 -6.23 6.35 0.73
CA LYS A 51 -4.87 6.82 0.43
C LYS A 51 -4.45 6.42 -0.99
N VAL A 52 -4.62 5.15 -1.35
CA VAL A 52 -4.25 4.63 -2.69
C VAL A 52 -5.01 5.35 -3.79
N GLN A 53 -6.31 5.60 -3.62
CA GLN A 53 -7.13 6.33 -4.59
C GLN A 53 -6.62 7.75 -4.84
N THR A 54 -6.20 8.46 -3.79
CA THR A 54 -5.69 9.84 -3.88
C THR A 54 -4.28 9.96 -4.47
N LEU A 55 -3.56 8.85 -4.67
CA LEU A 55 -2.20 8.90 -5.21
C LEU A 55 -2.18 9.42 -6.65
N PRO A 56 -1.16 10.21 -7.03
CA PRO A 56 -0.85 10.47 -8.42
C PRO A 56 -0.60 9.17 -9.20
N GLU A 57 -0.94 9.14 -10.50
CA GLU A 57 -0.70 7.97 -11.37
C GLU A 57 0.75 7.49 -11.33
N SER A 58 1.68 8.42 -11.19
CA SER A 58 3.11 8.15 -11.17
C SER A 58 3.49 7.31 -9.93
N LEU A 59 2.91 7.57 -8.77
CA LEU A 59 3.11 6.78 -7.54
C LEU A 59 2.34 5.46 -7.59
N LYS A 60 1.12 5.46 -8.14
CA LYS A 60 0.34 4.24 -8.39
C LYS A 60 1.14 3.24 -9.21
N LEU A 61 1.84 3.72 -10.24
CA LEU A 61 2.67 2.88 -11.10
C LEU A 61 3.88 2.27 -10.37
N VAL A 62 4.51 3.00 -9.44
CA VAL A 62 5.58 2.45 -8.59
C VAL A 62 5.02 1.43 -7.60
N LEU A 63 3.88 1.74 -6.96
CA LEU A 63 3.22 0.87 -5.99
C LEU A 63 2.84 -0.49 -6.61
N ILE A 64 2.24 -0.47 -7.81
CA ILE A 64 1.89 -1.70 -8.52
C ILE A 64 3.15 -2.45 -8.99
N SER A 65 4.22 -1.78 -9.40
CA SER A 65 5.47 -2.47 -9.74
C SER A 65 6.03 -3.28 -8.57
N ILE A 66 6.01 -2.75 -7.34
CA ILE A 66 6.43 -3.50 -6.15
C ILE A 66 5.49 -4.68 -5.90
N TYR A 67 4.19 -4.48 -6.06
CA TYR A 67 3.19 -5.55 -5.90
C TYR A 67 3.40 -6.69 -6.92
N LEU A 68 3.60 -6.37 -8.20
CA LEU A 68 3.84 -7.36 -9.24
C LEU A 68 5.14 -8.11 -8.99
N LEU A 69 6.22 -7.43 -8.61
CA LEU A 69 7.48 -8.08 -8.23
C LEU A 69 7.30 -9.07 -7.06
N MET A 70 6.51 -8.70 -6.05
CA MET A 70 6.16 -9.59 -4.94
C MET A 70 5.42 -10.85 -5.42
N ARG A 71 4.46 -10.68 -6.34
CA ARG A 71 3.68 -11.79 -6.90
C ARG A 71 4.51 -12.71 -7.79
N GLU A 72 5.37 -12.14 -8.63
CA GLU A 72 6.21 -12.88 -9.58
C GLU A 72 7.34 -13.64 -8.88
N THR A 73 7.96 -13.05 -7.85
CA THR A 73 9.16 -13.62 -7.23
C THR A 73 8.93 -14.28 -5.87
N GLY A 74 7.77 -14.05 -5.24
CA GLY A 74 7.48 -14.48 -3.87
C GLY A 74 8.26 -13.74 -2.78
N ARG A 75 9.15 -12.80 -3.14
CA ARG A 75 9.91 -11.98 -2.19
C ARG A 75 9.09 -10.81 -1.67
N VAL A 76 9.43 -10.34 -0.47
CA VAL A 76 8.73 -9.22 0.17
C VAL A 76 9.52 -7.91 0.12
N ASP A 77 10.82 -7.96 -0.18
CA ASP A 77 11.74 -6.83 -0.16
C ASP A 77 12.54 -6.70 -1.47
N PHE A 78 12.57 -5.48 -2.04
CA PHE A 78 13.17 -5.22 -3.35
C PHE A 78 14.11 -4.02 -3.31
N VAL A 79 15.21 -4.06 -4.06
CA VAL A 79 16.08 -2.89 -4.22
C VAL A 79 15.52 -1.93 -5.27
N SER A 80 15.86 -0.64 -5.17
CA SER A 80 15.40 0.40 -6.11
C SER A 80 15.64 0.09 -7.59
N ARG A 81 16.68 -0.69 -7.93
CA ARG A 81 16.98 -1.10 -9.31
C ARG A 81 15.95 -2.09 -9.86
N GLU A 82 15.49 -3.04 -9.05
CA GLU A 82 14.47 -4.01 -9.46
C GLU A 82 13.13 -3.32 -9.70
N ILE A 83 12.76 -2.42 -8.77
CA ILE A 83 11.55 -1.61 -8.87
C ILE A 83 11.60 -0.73 -10.12
N TYR A 84 12.74 -0.07 -10.37
CA TYR A 84 12.96 0.72 -11.59
C TYR A 84 12.73 -0.12 -12.85
N GLY A 85 13.31 -1.33 -12.93
CA GLY A 85 13.14 -2.21 -14.09
C GLY A 85 11.67 -2.52 -14.35
N LYS A 86 10.93 -2.91 -13.31
CA LYS A 86 9.48 -3.19 -13.44
C LYS A 86 8.66 -1.95 -13.81
N VAL A 87 9.02 -0.77 -13.30
CA VAL A 87 8.34 0.49 -13.67
C VAL A 87 8.56 0.81 -15.15
N CYS A 88 9.79 0.66 -15.65
CA CYS A 88 10.09 0.88 -17.07
C CYS A 88 9.34 -0.13 -17.96
N GLU A 89 9.29 -1.40 -17.57
CA GLU A 89 8.50 -2.43 -18.26
C GLU A 89 7.01 -2.05 -18.36
N LEU A 90 6.41 -1.60 -17.24
CA LEU A 90 5.02 -1.17 -17.24
C LEU A 90 4.80 0.10 -18.08
N ARG A 91 5.72 1.05 -18.04
CA ARG A 91 5.64 2.28 -18.84
C ARG A 91 5.70 1.96 -20.34
N GLU A 92 6.59 1.06 -20.74
CA GLU A 92 6.71 0.60 -22.12
C GLU A 92 5.43 -0.07 -22.61
N LYS A 93 4.83 -0.97 -21.80
CA LYS A 93 3.51 -1.58 -22.09
C LYS A 93 2.38 -0.56 -22.23
N LEU A 94 2.51 0.62 -21.62
CA LEU A 94 1.56 1.73 -21.72
C LEU A 94 1.90 2.73 -22.83
N GLY A 95 2.96 2.50 -23.62
CA GLY A 95 3.46 3.45 -24.61
C GLY A 95 3.99 4.75 -24.00
N ARG A 96 4.40 4.74 -22.72
CA ARG A 96 4.95 5.89 -22.00
C ARG A 96 6.48 5.84 -22.02
N GLN A 97 7.12 7.01 -22.05
CA GLN A 97 8.57 7.13 -21.97
C GLN A 97 9.13 6.56 -20.66
N THR A 98 10.41 6.18 -20.62
CA THR A 98 11.07 5.80 -19.36
C THR A 98 11.32 7.01 -18.45
N ILE A 99 11.66 6.76 -17.19
CA ILE A 99 12.04 7.82 -16.22
C ILE A 99 13.44 7.56 -15.68
N SER A 100 14.04 8.57 -15.06
CA SER A 100 15.34 8.43 -14.42
C SER A 100 15.25 7.64 -13.11
N HIS A 101 16.37 7.00 -12.73
CA HIS A 101 16.51 6.36 -11.42
C HIS A 101 16.27 7.32 -10.25
N GLN A 102 16.60 8.60 -10.42
CA GLN A 102 16.36 9.61 -9.38
C GLN A 102 14.87 9.86 -9.17
N ASN A 103 14.09 9.90 -10.25
CA ASN A 103 12.64 10.07 -10.15
C ASN A 103 12.00 8.91 -9.36
N ILE A 104 12.36 7.66 -9.67
CA ILE A 104 11.90 6.49 -8.89
C ILE A 104 12.25 6.60 -7.42
N ARG A 105 13.47 7.06 -7.07
CA ARG A 105 13.86 7.23 -5.66
C ARG A 105 13.00 8.27 -4.96
N ASN A 106 12.68 9.39 -5.62
CA ASN A 106 11.80 10.42 -5.08
C ASN A 106 10.39 9.85 -4.84
N GLN A 107 9.84 9.13 -5.82
CA GLN A 107 8.53 8.49 -5.72
C GLN A 107 8.48 7.41 -4.63
N LEU A 108 9.57 6.66 -4.42
CA LEU A 108 9.68 5.71 -3.31
C LEU A 108 9.68 6.42 -1.95
N SER A 109 10.42 7.51 -1.80
CA SER A 109 10.39 8.31 -0.57
C SER A 109 9.03 8.97 -0.34
N GLU A 110 8.31 9.32 -1.40
CA GLU A 110 6.95 9.83 -1.28
C GLU A 110 5.99 8.72 -0.83
N LEU A 111 6.04 7.54 -1.43
CA LEU A 111 5.25 6.37 -1.01
C LEU A 111 5.55 5.93 0.44
N GLU A 112 6.80 6.07 0.88
CA GLU A 112 7.23 5.86 2.27
C GLU A 112 6.52 6.87 3.18
N THR A 113 6.46 8.15 2.77
CA THR A 113 5.75 9.20 3.51
C THR A 113 4.24 8.96 3.60
N TYR A 114 3.62 8.43 2.54
CA TYR A 114 2.22 7.98 2.58
C TYR A 114 2.01 6.79 3.54
N GLY A 115 3.08 6.12 3.96
CA GLY A 115 3.08 4.95 4.82
C GLY A 115 2.63 3.68 4.11
N LEU A 116 2.69 3.64 2.78
CA LEU A 116 2.26 2.50 1.97
C LEU A 116 3.40 1.49 1.74
N ILE A 117 4.64 1.97 1.81
CA ILE A 117 5.85 1.15 1.73
C ILE A 117 6.75 1.43 2.94
N GLU A 118 7.55 0.44 3.31
CA GLU A 118 8.59 0.54 4.32
C GLU A 118 9.95 0.39 3.64
N LYS A 119 10.91 1.19 4.08
CA LYS A 119 12.30 1.15 3.61
C LYS A 119 13.21 0.61 4.69
N THR A 120 13.86 -0.51 4.41
CA THR A 120 14.92 -1.05 5.27
C THR A 120 16.28 -0.66 4.73
N VAL A 121 17.13 -0.12 5.62
CA VAL A 121 18.51 0.25 5.30
C VAL A 121 19.45 -0.71 5.99
N ARG A 122 20.31 -1.39 5.23
CA ARG A 122 21.36 -2.26 5.77
C ARG A 122 22.73 -1.79 5.27
N GLY A 123 23.66 -1.59 6.21
CA GLY A 123 25.06 -1.34 5.88
C GLY A 123 25.73 -2.62 5.39
N LYS A 124 26.48 -2.53 4.30
CA LYS A 124 27.20 -3.69 3.73
C LYS A 124 28.59 -3.94 4.36
N GLY A 125 28.96 -3.22 5.42
CA GLY A 125 30.26 -3.35 6.10
C GLY A 125 31.34 -2.38 5.56
N ARG A 126 32.62 -2.71 5.82
CA ARG A 126 33.82 -1.88 5.56
C ARG A 126 33.91 -1.41 4.09
N GLY A 127 33.38 -0.23 3.79
CA GLY A 127 33.51 0.43 2.48
C GLY A 127 32.49 0.01 1.41
N SER A 128 31.63 -0.97 1.65
CA SER A 128 30.76 -1.59 0.63
C SER A 128 29.41 -0.89 0.40
N GLY A 129 29.23 0.30 0.98
CA GLY A 129 28.04 1.14 0.80
C GLY A 129 26.79 0.72 1.58
N ILE A 130 25.68 1.38 1.25
CA ILE A 130 24.38 1.25 1.92
C ILE A 130 23.39 0.60 0.96
N GLU A 131 22.78 -0.53 1.38
CA GLU A 131 21.68 -1.14 0.64
C GLU A 131 20.33 -0.66 1.19
N ARG A 132 19.45 -0.29 0.27
CA ARG A 132 18.08 0.15 0.57
C ARG A 132 17.13 -0.82 -0.09
N LYS A 133 16.29 -1.43 0.71
CA LYS A 133 15.22 -2.33 0.27
C LYS A 133 13.87 -1.75 0.63
N TYR A 134 12.88 -2.01 -0.20
CA TYR A 134 11.53 -1.49 -0.07
C TYR A 134 10.54 -2.65 -0.05
N ARG A 135 9.56 -2.58 0.84
CA ARG A 135 8.48 -3.57 0.95
C ARG A 135 7.13 -2.90 1.09
N LEU A 136 6.07 -3.58 0.67
CA LEU A 136 4.70 -3.16 0.95
C LEU A 136 4.37 -3.34 2.43
N VAL A 137 3.72 -2.35 3.04
CA VAL A 137 3.36 -2.38 4.49
C VAL A 137 2.10 -3.20 4.74
N PHE A 138 1.17 -3.27 3.77
CA PHE A 138 -0.16 -3.83 3.99
C PHE A 138 -0.51 -4.95 3.03
N THR A 139 -1.08 -6.01 3.59
CA THR A 139 -1.66 -7.13 2.85
C THR A 139 -2.96 -6.77 2.13
N SER A 140 -3.60 -5.64 2.49
CA SER A 140 -4.85 -5.15 1.90
C SER A 140 -4.67 -4.31 0.64
N ILE A 141 -3.43 -4.01 0.24
CA ILE A 141 -3.12 -3.28 -0.99
C ILE A 141 -3.75 -3.90 -2.25
N PRO A 142 -3.86 -5.23 -2.41
CA PRO A 142 -4.55 -5.83 -3.55
C PRO A 142 -6.02 -5.41 -3.65
N LYS A 143 -6.76 -5.38 -2.53
CA LYS A 143 -8.15 -4.88 -2.50
C LYS A 143 -8.21 -3.40 -2.88
N ALA A 144 -7.31 -2.59 -2.33
CA ALA A 144 -7.21 -1.17 -2.68
C ALA A 144 -6.89 -0.93 -4.16
N MET A 145 -6.08 -1.80 -4.77
CA MET A 145 -5.75 -1.75 -6.20
C MET A 145 -6.91 -2.16 -7.10
N GLU A 146 -7.78 -3.08 -6.65
CA GLU A 146 -8.96 -3.51 -7.42
C GLU A 146 -10.04 -2.42 -7.50
N THR A 147 -10.13 -1.55 -6.49
CA THR A 147 -11.11 -0.46 -6.45
C THR A 147 -10.71 0.74 -7.32
N ASP A 148 -9.42 0.91 -7.62
CA ASP A 148 -8.92 2.03 -8.42
C ASP A 148 -8.93 1.69 -9.92
N PRO A 149 -9.66 2.44 -10.78
CA PRO A 149 -9.81 2.10 -12.19
C PRO A 149 -8.48 2.03 -12.96
N TYR A 150 -7.53 2.92 -12.62
CA TYR A 150 -6.23 2.96 -13.27
C TYR A 150 -5.39 1.75 -12.89
N LEU A 151 -5.26 1.45 -11.59
CA LEU A 151 -4.55 0.28 -11.09
C LEU A 151 -5.19 -1.03 -11.59
N TYR A 152 -6.51 -1.09 -11.66
CA TYR A 152 -7.22 -2.25 -12.20
C TYR A 152 -6.88 -2.52 -13.68
N SER A 153 -6.78 -1.46 -14.51
CA SER A 153 -6.36 -1.61 -15.91
C SER A 153 -4.91 -2.10 -16.02
N LEU A 154 -4.01 -1.62 -15.16
CA LEU A 154 -2.62 -2.06 -15.11
C LEU A 154 -2.48 -3.53 -14.69
N LEU A 155 -3.29 -3.98 -13.73
CA LEU A 155 -3.32 -5.40 -13.32
C LEU A 155 -3.69 -6.30 -14.51
N LYS A 156 -4.67 -5.91 -15.33
CA LYS A 156 -5.04 -6.65 -16.55
C LYS A 156 -3.90 -6.69 -17.57
N ILE A 157 -3.27 -5.54 -17.85
CA ILE A 157 -2.18 -5.43 -18.83
C ILE A 157 -0.95 -6.24 -18.39
N SER A 158 -0.69 -6.33 -17.09
CA SER A 158 0.41 -7.11 -16.54
C SER A 158 0.23 -8.63 -16.62
N GLY A 159 -0.93 -9.13 -17.07
CA GLY A 159 -1.19 -10.56 -17.26
C GLY A 159 -1.45 -11.34 -15.96
N LEU A 160 -1.65 -10.66 -14.83
CA LEU A 160 -1.81 -11.29 -13.51
C LEU A 160 -3.26 -11.69 -13.17
N ARG A 161 -4.23 -11.31 -14.02
CA ARG A 161 -5.57 -11.92 -14.08
C ARG A 161 -5.79 -12.43 -15.51
N ARG A 162 -5.73 -13.76 -15.69
CA ARG A 162 -6.54 -14.44 -16.69
C ARG A 162 -7.94 -14.60 -16.10
#